data_AF-A0A9X1D9H8-F1
#
_entry.id   AF-A0A9X1D9H8-F1
#
_cell.length_a   1.000
_cell.length_b   1.000
_cell.length_c   1.000
_cell.angle_alpha   90.00
_cell.angle_beta   90.00
_cell.angle_gamma   90.00
#
_symmetry.space_group_name_H-M   'P 1'
#
loop_
_entity.id
_entity.type
_entity.pdbx_description
1 polymer ?
#
loop_
_entity_poly.entity_id
_entity_poly.type
_entity_poly.pdbx_seq_one_letter_code
_entity_poly.pdbx_strand_id
1 'polypeptide(L)'
;MAELLHEYWESDDGGEFGIVQERSDQLRPTLFPDARFVFRLRASSWFEAMQSYRERLGYGDYKPPVDCPDTFYTDQEAREQVAYLNRRSIP
;
A
#
# COMPACT_ATOMS: atom_id res chain seq x y z
N MET A 1 -11.86 -3.07 -12.86
CA MET A 1 -12.05 -3.07 -11.39
C MET A 1 -11.32 -1.86 -10.85
N ALA A 2 -11.79 -1.28 -9.75
CA ALA A 2 -11.08 -0.15 -9.15
C ALA A 2 -9.69 -0.58 -8.69
N GLU A 3 -8.70 0.30 -8.79
CA GLU A 3 -7.35 0.02 -8.34
C GLU A 3 -6.88 1.10 -7.37
N LEU A 4 -6.31 0.68 -6.25
CA LEU A 4 -5.68 1.57 -5.30
C LEU A 4 -4.16 1.54 -5.46
N LEU A 5 -3.52 2.69 -5.25
CA LEU A 5 -2.08 2.84 -5.14
C LEU A 5 -1.63 2.36 -3.76
N HIS A 6 -0.64 1.49 -3.75
CA HIS A 6 0.10 1.06 -2.57
C HIS A 6 1.54 1.54 -2.66
N GLU A 7 2.14 1.80 -1.50
CA GLU A 7 3.55 2.15 -1.38
C GLU A 7 4.25 1.23 -0.39
N TYR A 8 5.50 0.92 -0.71
CA TYR A 8 6.44 0.30 0.20
C TYR A 8 7.50 1.32 0.61
N TRP A 9 7.65 1.47 1.93
CA TRP A 9 8.64 2.32 2.57
C TRP A 9 9.51 1.45 3.46
N GLU A 10 10.80 1.72 3.51
CA GLU A 10 11.78 0.93 4.29
C GLU A 10 12.59 1.84 5.20
N SER A 11 12.89 1.36 6.40
CA SER A 11 13.88 1.95 7.30
C SER A 11 14.80 0.85 7.82
N ASP A 12 15.75 1.22 8.67
CA ASP A 12 16.69 0.26 9.27
C ASP A 12 15.98 -0.79 10.16
N ASP A 13 14.75 -0.50 10.63
CA ASP A 13 13.95 -1.39 11.49
C ASP A 13 12.96 -2.30 10.73
N GLY A 14 12.86 -2.17 9.40
CA GLY A 14 11.98 -3.00 8.57
C GLY A 14 11.30 -2.23 7.44
N GLY A 15 10.11 -2.66 7.02
CA GLY A 15 9.35 -1.95 5.99
C GLY A 15 7.84 -1.92 6.22
N GLU A 16 7.22 -0.85 5.75
CA GLU A 16 5.79 -0.59 5.77
C GLU A 16 5.23 -0.70 4.35
N PHE A 17 4.26 -1.59 4.13
CA PHE A 17 3.51 -1.70 2.88
C PHE A 17 2.03 -1.44 3.13
N GLY A 18 1.42 -0.53 2.36
CA GLY A 18 0.01 -0.22 2.53
C GLY A 18 -0.59 0.65 1.45
N ILE A 19 -1.92 0.78 1.48
CA ILE A 19 -2.67 1.69 0.63
C ILE A 19 -2.26 3.13 0.95
N VAL A 20 -2.02 3.94 -0.09
CA VAL A 20 -1.74 5.37 0.09
C VAL A 20 -3.01 6.08 0.56
N GLN A 21 -2.98 6.61 1.78
CA GLN A 21 -4.08 7.35 2.41
C GLN A 21 -3.53 8.47 3.29
N GLU A 22 -4.33 9.51 3.50
CA GLU A 22 -3.95 10.69 4.29
C GLU A 22 -3.49 10.33 5.70
N ARG A 23 -4.24 9.46 6.38
CA ARG A 23 -3.93 9.07 7.75
C ARG A 23 -2.58 8.37 7.85
N SER A 24 -2.26 7.47 6.92
CA SER A 24 -0.98 6.75 6.91
C SER A 24 0.18 7.72 6.67
N ASP A 25 0.03 8.66 5.73
CA ASP A 25 1.06 9.67 5.47
C ASP A 25 1.27 10.63 6.66
N GLN A 26 0.21 11.00 7.38
CA GLN A 26 0.31 11.83 8.58
C GLN A 26 1.03 11.10 9.73
N LEU A 27 0.80 9.80 9.87
CA LEU A 27 1.40 9.00 10.95
C LEU A 27 2.83 8.56 10.63
N ARG A 28 3.20 8.41 9.35
CA ARG A 28 4.52 7.86 8.96
C ARG A 28 5.71 8.61 9.57
N PRO A 29 5.80 9.96 9.56
CA PRO A 29 6.93 10.64 10.19
C PRO A 29 7.07 10.38 11.69
N THR A 30 5.99 9.96 12.36
CA THR A 30 6.00 9.64 13.80
C THR A 30 6.29 8.16 14.05
N LEU A 31 5.67 7.26 13.29
CA LEU A 31 5.80 5.80 13.48
C LEU A 31 7.03 5.23 12.78
N PHE A 32 7.49 5.90 11.73
CA PHE A 32 8.55 5.44 10.83
C PHE A 32 9.37 6.65 10.33
N PRO A 33 10.08 7.35 11.24
CA PRO A 33 10.71 8.64 10.95
C PRO A 33 11.82 8.55 9.89
N ASP A 34 12.55 7.43 9.83
CA ASP A 34 13.67 7.22 8.91
C ASP A 34 13.27 6.44 7.64
N ALA A 35 11.97 6.33 7.40
CA ALA A 35 11.41 5.62 6.26
C ALA A 35 11.77 6.28 4.94
N ARG A 36 12.20 5.46 3.98
CA ARG A 36 12.56 5.86 2.63
C ARG A 36 11.61 5.17 1.66
N PHE A 37 11.12 5.92 0.69
CA PHE A 37 10.31 5.35 -0.37
C PHE A 37 11.13 4.35 -1.19
N VAL A 38 10.61 3.15 -1.39
CA VAL A 38 11.26 2.11 -2.21
C VAL A 38 10.51 1.94 -3.53
N PHE A 39 9.22 1.61 -3.46
CA PHE A 39 8.40 1.42 -4.66
C PHE A 39 6.91 1.64 -4.41
N ARG A 40 6.17 1.78 -5.52
CA ARG A 40 4.70 1.81 -5.54
C ARG A 40 4.14 0.87 -6.59
N LEU A 41 2.91 0.42 -6.37
CA LEU A 41 2.15 -0.44 -7.28
C LEU A 41 0.65 -0.14 -7.20
N ARG A 42 -0.09 -0.54 -8.22
CA ARG A 42 -1.55 -0.55 -8.22
C ARG A 42 -2.04 -1.98 -8.12
N ALA A 43 -3.15 -2.17 -7.42
CA ALA A 43 -3.82 -3.45 -7.28
C ALA A 43 -5.32 -3.25 -7.13
N SER A 44 -6.10 -4.24 -7.55
CA SER A 44 -7.56 -4.25 -7.46
C SER A 44 -8.09 -4.90 -6.17
N SER A 45 -7.21 -5.57 -5.43
CA SER A 45 -7.52 -6.18 -4.14
C SER A 45 -6.31 -6.24 -3.20
N TRP A 46 -6.56 -6.54 -1.92
CA TRP A 46 -5.49 -6.72 -0.95
C TRP A 46 -4.60 -7.92 -1.28
N PHE A 47 -5.16 -9.05 -1.73
CA PHE A 47 -4.33 -10.22 -2.04
C PHE A 47 -3.47 -9.99 -3.28
N GLU A 48 -3.99 -9.29 -4.29
CA GLU A 48 -3.21 -8.89 -5.47
C GLU A 48 -2.05 -7.94 -5.09
N ALA A 49 -2.33 -6.97 -4.21
CA ALA A 49 -1.31 -6.08 -3.68
C ALA A 49 -0.20 -6.85 -2.94
N MET A 50 -0.59 -7.80 -2.08
CA MET A 50 0.34 -8.62 -1.30
C MET A 50 1.16 -9.57 -2.17
N GLN A 51 0.55 -10.17 -3.19
CA GLN A 51 1.28 -10.98 -4.18
C GLN A 51 2.34 -10.13 -4.88
N SER A 52 1.96 -8.97 -5.42
CA SER A 52 2.86 -8.07 -6.14
C SER A 52 3.98 -7.52 -5.24
N TYR A 53 3.67 -7.23 -3.98
CA TYR A 53 4.64 -6.86 -2.95
C TYR A 53 5.70 -7.95 -2.74
N ARG A 54 5.26 -9.20 -2.57
CA ARG A 54 6.18 -10.34 -2.35
C ARG A 54 7.03 -10.65 -3.57
N GLU A 55 6.46 -10.55 -4.77
CA GLU A 55 7.21 -10.73 -6.02
C GLU A 55 8.36 -9.71 -6.13
N ARG A 56 8.10 -8.44 -5.80
CA ARG A 56 9.13 -7.38 -5.83
C ARG A 56 10.24 -7.59 -4.81
N LEU A 57 9.93 -8.18 -3.66
CA LEU A 57 10.91 -8.47 -2.61
C LEU A 57 11.52 -9.88 -2.70
N GLY A 58 11.10 -10.70 -3.67
CA GLY A 58 11.60 -12.07 -3.82
C GLY A 58 11.13 -13.04 -2.73
N TYR A 59 9.99 -12.78 -2.09
CA TYR A 59 9.45 -13.60 -0.99
C TYR A 59 8.59 -14.80 -1.46
N GLY A 60 8.44 -14.98 -2.77
CA GLY A 60 7.59 -16.01 -3.37
C GLY A 60 6.09 -15.72 -3.22
N ASP A 61 5.26 -16.73 -3.44
CA ASP A 61 3.81 -16.55 -3.51
C ASP A 61 3.19 -16.12 -2.17
N TYR A 62 2.25 -15.19 -2.24
CA TYR A 62 1.43 -14.82 -1.11
C TYR A 62 0.44 -15.95 -0.78
N LYS A 63 0.45 -16.39 0.48
CA LYS A 63 -0.46 -17.40 1.02
C LYS A 63 -1.36 -16.74 2.06
N PRO A 64 -2.60 -16.36 1.70
CA PRO A 64 -3.51 -15.76 2.66
C PRO A 64 -3.90 -16.76 3.77
N PRO A 65 -4.28 -16.29 4.96
CA PRO A 65 -4.82 -17.15 6.02
C PRO A 65 -6.04 -17.94 5.53
N VAL A 66 -6.22 -19.15 6.06
CA VAL A 66 -7.40 -19.98 5.79
C VAL A 66 -8.65 -19.21 6.24
N ASP A 67 -9.71 -19.26 5.43
CA ASP A 67 -10.99 -18.57 5.65
C ASP A 67 -10.94 -17.03 5.64
N CYS A 68 -9.84 -16.43 5.17
CA CYS A 68 -9.77 -15.00 4.90
C CYS A 68 -10.15 -14.74 3.43
N PRO A 69 -11.32 -14.12 3.14
CA PRO A 69 -11.66 -13.74 1.77
C PRO A 69 -10.80 -12.56 1.32
N ASP A 70 -10.53 -12.49 0.02
CA ASP A 70 -9.91 -11.31 -0.56
C ASP A 70 -10.86 -10.11 -0.48
N THR A 71 -10.29 -8.92 -0.32
CA THR A 71 -11.01 -7.65 -0.28
C THR A 71 -10.71 -6.88 -1.55
N PHE A 72 -11.71 -6.82 -2.44
CA PHE A 72 -11.64 -6.02 -3.66
C PHE A 72 -12.00 -4.58 -3.38
N TYR A 73 -11.27 -3.66 -4.01
CA TYR A 73 -11.48 -2.24 -3.84
C TYR A 73 -12.68 -1.76 -4.65
N THR A 74 -13.37 -0.78 -4.08
CA THR A 74 -14.54 -0.14 -4.67
C THR A 74 -14.17 1.11 -5.45
N ASP A 75 -15.02 1.51 -6.39
CA ASP A 75 -14.85 2.78 -7.11
C ASP A 75 -14.90 3.99 -6.16
N GLN A 76 -15.60 3.88 -5.03
CA GLN A 76 -15.66 4.92 -4.02
C GLN A 76 -14.30 5.12 -3.35
N GLU A 77 -13.64 4.04 -2.92
CA GLU A 77 -12.28 4.10 -2.34
C GLU A 77 -11.28 4.66 -3.36
N ALA A 78 -11.38 4.27 -4.63
CA ALA A 78 -10.51 4.80 -5.67
C ALA A 78 -10.71 6.32 -5.87
N ARG A 79 -11.95 6.81 -5.83
CA ARG A 79 -12.24 8.26 -5.90
C ARG A 79 -11.67 9.01 -4.69
N GLU A 80 -11.82 8.45 -3.49
CA GLU A 80 -11.28 9.03 -2.26
C GLU A 80 -9.75 9.12 -2.32
N GLN A 81 -9.10 8.05 -2.78
CA GLN A 81 -7.65 8.05 -2.95
C GLN A 81 -7.21 9.05 -4.03
N VAL A 82 -7.91 9.15 -5.16
CA VAL A 82 -7.60 10.16 -6.19
C VAL A 82 -7.73 11.58 -5.63
N ALA A 83 -8.81 11.86 -4.88
CA ALA A 83 -9.00 13.16 -4.24
C ALA A 83 -7.87 13.48 -3.25
N TYR A 84 -7.39 12.48 -2.50
CA TYR A 84 -6.22 12.63 -1.64
C TYR A 84 -4.93 12.87 -2.44
N LEU A 85 -4.65 12.05 -3.45
CA LEU A 85 -3.44 12.17 -4.26
C LEU A 85 -3.34 13.53 -4.97
N ASN A 86 -4.47 14.13 -5.38
CA ASN A 86 -4.49 15.46 -6.00
C ASN A 86 -4.03 16.60 -5.07
N ARG A 87 -4.17 16.43 -3.74
CA ARG A 87 -3.72 17.41 -2.74
C ARG A 87 -2.44 17.00 -2.03
N ARG A 88 -2.01 15.75 -2.20
CA ARG A 88 -0.78 15.21 -1.63
C ARG A 88 0.41 15.91 -2.28
N SER A 89 0.99 16.87 -1.56
CA SER A 89 2.33 17.37 -1.89
C SER A 89 3.33 16.30 -1.46
N ILE A 90 3.75 15.47 -2.40
CA ILE A 90 4.87 14.54 -2.16
C ILE A 90 6.13 15.42 -2.09
N PRO A 91 6.95 15.36 -1.03
CA PRO A 91 8.27 15.98 -1.03
C PRO A 91 9.19 15.37 -2.10
#